data_AF-A0AAN0W2A4-F1
#
_entry.id   AF-A0AAN0W2A4-F1
#
_cell.length_a   1.000
_cell.length_b   1.000
_cell.length_c   1.000
_cell.angle_alpha   90.00
_cell.angle_beta   90.00
_cell.angle_gamma   90.00
#
_symmetry.space_group_name_H-M   'P 1'
#
loop_
_entity.id
_entity.type
_entity.pdbx_description
1 polymer ?
#
loop_
_entity_poly.entity_id
_entity_poly.type
_entity_poly.pdbx_seq_one_letter_code
_entity_poly.pdbx_strand_id
1 'polypeptide(L)'
;MKGNALVFVLLIMILMTSVLLVTLSVYKKVERDYITELKKIMVFNVTRSTLGTVYEYLKANPGELQSYLGGFQAELKEFPGTVKLVLSEIGGNNYKLTCTSVLDEFTDTQAIVFRRRSVLFSYAVVALGNLHLSNVAEIHGNVLYKGEEKLSVPNNFVLKGNLIVEKAELELSNNAVITGNVEVQNSNLTMSNNSRIGSPDKPSIVKVKGKVVLNNNSELYGDVYAGGNVENSGTISGQIFANQDDLTFSNPPDFPPPEIPDNLPSPSGELVLWHREQTLTSGTYSYSAVKVQEKGKLIVDTSNGDVILRVGELNVDNNGTIEVKGSNNLIIYVDQKVTFSNNAELKTSDGGKVFIVSDKDNVEISFSNNSVMENLYIYAPGANVTFSNNASFKGSVVAYDVSLSNNVEFVEPQSVPVEVSGESSVDFEIIEWGKD
;
A
#
# COMPACT_ATOMS: atom_id res chain seq x y z
N MET A 1 93.11 24.02 -8.69
CA MET A 1 92.03 23.22 -9.29
C MET A 1 91.38 22.17 -8.36
N LYS A 2 91.95 21.80 -7.20
CA LYS A 2 91.33 20.81 -6.28
C LYS A 2 90.15 21.35 -5.43
N GLY A 3 90.02 22.67 -5.24
CA GLY A 3 88.94 23.27 -4.44
C GLY A 3 87.55 23.24 -5.11
N ASN A 4 87.47 23.32 -6.45
CA ASN A 4 86.18 23.42 -7.14
C ASN A 4 85.42 22.08 -7.21
N ALA A 5 86.14 20.95 -7.21
CA ALA A 5 85.52 19.62 -7.22
C ALA A 5 84.78 19.31 -5.91
N LEU A 6 85.34 19.71 -4.76
CA LEU A 6 84.71 19.53 -3.45
C LEU A 6 83.41 20.33 -3.34
N VAL A 7 83.42 21.59 -3.81
CA VAL A 7 82.24 22.47 -3.80
C VAL A 7 81.13 21.91 -4.70
N PHE A 8 81.48 21.36 -5.86
CA PHE A 8 80.52 20.74 -6.77
C PHE A 8 79.88 19.48 -6.19
N VAL A 9 80.68 18.60 -5.57
CA VAL A 9 80.19 17.39 -4.88
C VAL A 9 79.27 17.75 -3.72
N LEU A 10 79.61 18.77 -2.92
CA LEU A 10 78.77 19.27 -1.84
C LEU A 10 77.43 19.81 -2.37
N LEU A 11 77.45 20.57 -3.46
CA LEU A 11 76.26 21.12 -4.09
C LEU A 11 75.34 20.03 -4.63
N ILE A 12 75.89 18.97 -5.24
CA ILE A 12 75.12 17.79 -5.67
C ILE A 12 74.51 17.07 -4.45
N MET A 13 75.25 16.88 -3.37
CA MET A 13 74.72 16.23 -2.16
C MET A 13 73.58 17.05 -1.53
N ILE A 14 73.71 18.38 -1.48
CA ILE A 14 72.66 19.27 -0.99
C ILE A 14 71.43 19.17 -1.90
N LEU A 15 71.61 19.20 -3.22
CA LEU A 15 70.52 19.06 -4.18
C LEU A 15 69.80 17.71 -4.05
N MET A 16 70.55 16.60 -3.99
CA MET A 16 69.99 15.25 -3.82
C MET A 16 69.23 15.10 -2.50
N THR A 17 69.77 15.65 -1.41
CA THR A 17 69.09 15.66 -0.10
C THR A 17 67.80 16.48 -0.16
N SER A 18 67.83 17.62 -0.86
CA SER A 18 66.66 18.49 -1.00
C SER A 18 65.55 17.81 -1.83
N VAL A 19 65.91 17.16 -2.93
CA VAL A 19 64.97 16.37 -3.76
C VAL A 19 64.37 15.22 -2.95
N LEU A 20 65.17 14.50 -2.17
CA LEU A 20 64.68 13.42 -1.30
C LEU A 20 63.68 13.95 -0.26
N LEU A 21 63.99 15.07 0.40
CA LEU A 21 63.08 15.68 1.38
C LEU A 21 61.77 16.16 0.74
N VAL A 22 61.82 16.76 -0.44
CA VAL A 22 60.62 17.15 -1.20
C VAL A 22 59.80 15.91 -1.58
N THR A 23 60.45 14.85 -2.06
CA THR A 23 59.78 13.59 -2.44
C THR A 23 59.09 12.95 -1.24
N LEU A 24 59.75 12.88 -0.08
CA LEU A 24 59.17 12.37 1.17
C LEU A 24 58.00 13.24 1.66
N SER A 25 58.09 14.56 1.49
CA SER A 25 57.01 15.50 1.84
C SER A 25 55.78 15.31 0.96
N VAL A 26 55.98 15.17 -0.36
CA VAL A 26 54.90 14.88 -1.32
C VAL A 26 54.28 13.51 -1.02
N TYR A 27 55.08 12.47 -0.78
CA TYR A 27 54.58 11.14 -0.44
C TYR A 27 53.72 11.17 0.82
N LYS A 28 54.19 11.80 1.92
CA LYS A 28 53.41 11.95 3.15
C LYS A 28 52.15 12.78 2.97
N LYS A 29 52.13 13.72 2.02
CA LYS A 29 50.92 14.48 1.68
C LYS A 29 49.92 13.60 0.95
N VAL A 30 50.34 12.89 -0.11
CA VAL A 30 49.49 11.98 -0.88
C VAL A 30 48.92 10.87 0.00
N GLU A 31 49.73 10.29 0.88
CA GLU A 31 49.29 9.27 1.84
C GLU A 31 48.23 9.82 2.81
N ARG A 32 48.42 11.02 3.36
CA ARG A 32 47.41 11.67 4.23
C ARG A 32 46.14 12.01 3.49
N ASP A 33 46.24 12.55 2.28
CA ASP A 33 45.09 12.89 1.44
C ASP A 33 44.30 11.61 1.09
N TYR A 34 45.01 10.52 0.75
CA TYR A 34 44.41 9.21 0.48
C TYR A 34 43.71 8.62 1.71
N ILE A 35 44.35 8.62 2.89
CA ILE A 35 43.74 8.15 4.14
C ILE A 35 42.50 8.99 4.49
N THR A 36 42.56 10.29 4.26
CA THR A 36 41.45 11.23 4.48
C THR A 36 40.24 10.89 3.61
N GLU A 37 40.45 10.68 2.31
CA GLU A 37 39.38 10.30 1.40
C GLU A 37 38.79 8.92 1.72
N LEU A 38 39.64 7.95 2.09
CA LEU A 38 39.18 6.64 2.55
C LEU A 38 38.28 6.74 3.78
N LYS A 39 38.65 7.56 4.77
CA LYS A 39 37.82 7.77 5.98
C LYS A 39 36.48 8.41 5.65
N LYS A 40 36.45 9.42 4.76
CA LYS A 40 35.18 10.02 4.30
C LYS A 40 34.26 9.01 3.61
N ILE A 41 34.82 8.20 2.70
CA ILE A 41 34.07 7.14 2.00
C ILE A 41 33.55 6.11 3.00
N MET A 42 34.37 5.71 3.97
CA MET A 42 33.99 4.76 5.02
C MET A 42 32.83 5.29 5.87
N VAL A 43 32.93 6.52 6.37
CA VAL A 43 31.86 7.16 7.16
C VAL A 43 30.57 7.27 6.34
N PHE A 44 30.64 7.72 5.09
CA PHE A 44 29.47 7.80 4.20
C PHE A 44 28.80 6.44 3.96
N ASN A 45 29.58 5.40 3.64
CA ASN A 45 29.05 4.06 3.38
C ASN A 45 28.44 3.44 4.63
N VAL A 46 29.07 3.62 5.79
CA VAL A 46 28.55 3.14 7.08
C VAL A 46 27.24 3.85 7.44
N THR A 47 27.18 5.18 7.30
CA THR A 47 25.96 5.96 7.53
C THR A 47 24.83 5.45 6.63
N ARG A 48 25.07 5.33 5.32
CA ARG A 48 24.03 4.92 4.36
C ARG A 48 23.58 3.48 4.57
N SER A 49 24.51 2.55 4.76
CA SER A 49 24.20 1.13 4.95
C SER A 49 23.46 0.88 6.26
N THR A 50 23.87 1.54 7.35
CA THR A 50 23.19 1.43 8.65
C THR A 50 21.77 1.96 8.54
N LEU A 51 21.61 3.13 7.92
CA LEU A 51 20.32 3.76 7.73
C LEU A 51 19.35 2.87 6.93
N GLY A 52 19.80 2.29 5.82
CA GLY A 52 19.02 1.33 5.03
C GLY A 52 18.67 0.07 5.82
N THR A 53 19.63 -0.50 6.54
CA THR A 53 19.42 -1.73 7.35
C THR A 53 18.38 -1.51 8.44
N VAL A 54 18.45 -0.38 9.15
CA VAL A 54 17.49 -0.04 10.22
C VAL A 54 16.12 0.25 9.64
N TYR A 55 16.03 0.93 8.49
CA TYR A 55 14.75 1.11 7.81
C TYR A 55 14.11 -0.23 7.41
N GLU A 56 14.86 -1.15 6.80
CA GLU A 56 14.34 -2.48 6.44
C GLU A 56 13.92 -3.28 7.69
N TYR A 57 14.67 -3.16 8.79
CA TYR A 57 14.28 -3.76 10.08
C TYR A 57 12.96 -3.19 10.61
N LEU A 58 12.83 -1.85 10.67
CA LEU A 58 11.59 -1.20 11.11
C LEU A 58 10.43 -1.54 10.19
N LYS A 59 10.69 -1.70 8.89
CA LYS A 59 9.71 -2.13 7.90
C LYS A 59 9.22 -3.54 8.14
N ALA A 60 10.11 -4.46 8.48
CA ALA A 60 9.75 -5.83 8.84
C ALA A 60 9.09 -5.95 10.23
N ASN A 61 9.31 -4.97 11.11
CA ASN A 61 8.85 -4.97 12.51
C ASN A 61 8.11 -3.67 12.87
N PRO A 62 6.97 -3.36 12.23
CA PRO A 62 6.27 -2.09 12.43
C PRO A 62 5.82 -1.84 13.88
N GLY A 63 5.55 -2.90 14.65
CA GLY A 63 5.18 -2.80 16.07
C GLY A 63 6.30 -2.24 16.96
N GLU A 64 7.57 -2.37 16.54
CA GLU A 64 8.72 -1.87 17.28
C GLU A 64 8.92 -0.35 17.09
N LEU A 65 8.21 0.29 16.17
CA LEU A 65 8.51 1.67 15.80
C LEU A 65 8.45 2.64 17.00
N GLN A 66 7.51 2.41 17.92
CA GLN A 66 7.39 3.20 19.15
C GLN A 66 8.55 2.98 20.14
N SER A 67 9.13 1.78 20.19
CA SER A 67 10.27 1.48 21.08
C SER A 67 11.56 2.17 20.64
N TYR A 68 11.66 2.53 19.35
CA TYR A 68 12.81 3.22 18.76
C TYR A 68 12.67 4.73 18.62
N LEU A 69 11.55 5.33 19.05
CA LEU A 69 11.41 6.79 19.02
C LEU A 69 12.47 7.46 19.92
N GLY A 70 13.12 8.49 19.37
CA GLY A 70 14.24 9.19 20.01
C GLY A 70 15.59 8.71 19.51
N GLY A 71 16.62 8.89 20.34
CA GLY A 71 18.01 8.59 19.98
C GLY A 71 18.46 7.22 20.45
N PHE A 72 19.08 6.44 19.57
CA PHE A 72 19.70 5.15 19.89
C PHE A 72 21.07 5.01 19.19
N GLN A 73 21.91 4.13 19.71
CA GLN A 73 23.25 3.88 19.17
C GLN A 73 23.30 2.47 18.56
N ALA A 74 23.98 2.36 17.42
CA ALA A 74 24.29 1.08 16.81
C ALA A 74 25.75 0.71 17.09
N GLU A 75 25.98 -0.45 17.70
CA GLU A 75 27.33 -1.01 17.86
C GLU A 75 27.70 -1.82 16.62
N LEU A 76 28.63 -1.30 15.82
CA LEU A 76 29.15 -1.98 14.63
C LEU A 76 30.56 -2.51 14.93
N LYS A 77 30.71 -3.83 15.11
CA LYS A 77 32.00 -4.46 15.46
C LYS A 77 33.16 -4.14 14.51
N GLU A 78 32.84 -3.88 13.24
CA GLU A 78 33.82 -3.64 12.18
C GLU A 78 34.07 -2.14 11.91
N PHE A 79 33.33 -1.24 12.55
CA PHE A 79 33.51 0.20 12.40
C PHE A 79 34.15 0.80 13.66
N PRO A 80 35.37 1.38 13.57
CA PRO A 80 36.06 1.92 14.74
C PRO A 80 35.49 3.26 15.24
N GLY A 81 34.48 3.81 14.56
CA GLY A 81 33.82 5.05 14.92
C GLY A 81 32.54 4.84 15.74
N THR A 82 31.75 5.90 15.90
CA THR A 82 30.42 5.85 16.54
C THR A 82 29.31 6.04 15.52
N VAL A 83 28.18 5.38 15.72
CA VAL A 83 26.97 5.54 14.90
C VAL A 83 25.79 5.86 15.80
N LYS A 84 25.17 7.02 15.56
CA LYS A 84 23.99 7.49 16.28
C LYS A 84 22.81 7.55 15.31
N LEU A 85 21.70 6.95 15.73
CA LEU A 85 20.43 6.99 15.03
C LEU A 85 19.43 7.82 15.83
N VAL A 86 18.58 8.56 15.12
CA VAL A 86 17.46 9.30 15.72
C VAL A 86 16.24 9.03 14.87
N LEU A 87 15.22 8.43 15.46
CA LEU A 87 13.90 8.30 14.84
C LEU A 87 12.96 9.34 15.45
N SER A 88 12.36 10.18 14.62
CA SER A 88 11.36 11.15 15.03
C SER A 88 10.08 11.02 14.23
N GLU A 89 8.94 11.25 14.90
CA GLU A 89 7.67 11.46 14.22
C GLU A 89 7.59 12.91 13.75
N ILE A 90 7.35 13.11 12.45
CA ILE A 90 7.24 14.44 11.84
C ILE A 90 5.79 14.80 11.47
N GLY A 91 4.82 13.99 11.93
CA GLY A 91 3.38 14.23 11.83
C GLY A 91 2.69 13.45 10.71
N GLY A 92 1.40 13.13 10.91
CA GLY A 92 0.57 12.47 9.90
C GLY A 92 1.11 11.11 9.46
N ASN A 93 1.59 10.29 10.41
CA ASN A 93 2.21 8.98 10.17
C ASN A 93 3.51 9.03 9.36
N ASN A 94 4.14 10.21 9.24
CA ASN A 94 5.46 10.35 8.64
C ASN A 94 6.53 10.32 9.74
N TYR A 95 7.62 9.62 9.45
CA TYR A 95 8.76 9.44 10.33
C TYR A 95 10.04 9.86 9.61
N LYS A 96 11.00 10.37 10.38
CA LYS A 96 12.34 10.70 9.90
C LYS A 96 13.34 9.90 10.71
N LEU A 97 14.07 9.02 10.03
CA LEU A 97 15.21 8.30 10.59
C LEU A 97 16.48 9.01 10.12
N THR A 98 17.19 9.65 11.05
CA THR A 98 18.50 10.27 10.80
C THR A 98 19.61 9.36 11.35
N CYS A 99 20.65 9.13 10.57
CA CYS A 99 21.86 8.42 10.96
C CYS A 99 23.05 9.37 10.89
N THR A 100 23.83 9.47 11.96
CA THR A 100 25.09 10.21 12.02
C THR A 100 26.21 9.24 12.39
N SER A 101 27.21 9.10 11.51
CA SER A 101 28.42 8.33 11.82
C SER A 101 29.61 9.26 12.00
N VAL A 102 30.46 8.95 12.97
CA VAL A 102 31.67 9.74 13.29
C VAL A 102 32.88 8.81 13.36
N LEU A 103 33.94 9.12 12.62
CA LEU A 103 35.25 8.47 12.70
C LEU A 103 36.34 9.54 12.76
N ASP A 104 37.02 9.65 13.92
CA ASP A 104 37.92 10.76 14.24
C ASP A 104 37.22 12.12 14.06
N GLU A 105 37.67 12.94 13.10
CA GLU A 105 37.11 14.25 12.74
C GLU A 105 36.11 14.19 11.58
N PHE A 106 35.92 13.01 10.98
CA PHE A 106 35.03 12.82 9.84
C PHE A 106 33.63 12.47 10.32
N THR A 107 32.64 13.25 9.88
CA THR A 107 31.22 13.07 10.21
C THR A 107 30.40 13.07 8.93
N ASP A 108 29.42 12.17 8.83
CA ASP A 108 28.38 12.18 7.80
C ASP A 108 27.02 11.95 8.44
N THR A 109 26.03 12.72 8.01
CA THR A 109 24.64 12.60 8.46
C THR A 109 23.73 12.42 7.24
N GLN A 110 22.88 11.40 7.27
CA GLN A 110 21.87 11.14 6.26
C GLN A 110 20.52 10.87 6.92
N ALA A 111 19.44 11.13 6.19
CA ALA A 111 18.09 10.89 6.64
C ALA A 111 17.27 10.12 5.60
N ILE A 112 16.40 9.25 6.10
CA ILE A 112 15.26 8.69 5.36
C ILE A 112 13.99 9.26 5.99
N VAL A 113 13.16 9.89 5.16
CA VAL A 113 11.78 10.21 5.52
C VAL A 113 10.89 9.13 4.94
N PHE A 114 10.08 8.51 5.78
CA PHE A 114 9.19 7.44 5.37
C PHE A 114 7.83 7.58 6.03
N ARG A 115 6.79 7.05 5.37
CA ARG A 115 5.41 7.10 5.83
C ARG A 115 4.93 5.73 6.22
N ARG A 116 4.38 5.60 7.43
CA ARG A 116 3.58 4.46 7.84
C ARG A 116 2.25 4.49 7.09
N ARG A 117 2.07 3.56 6.15
CA ARG A 117 0.81 3.36 5.44
C ARG A 117 0.03 2.22 6.09
N SER A 118 -1.25 2.48 6.35
CA SER A 118 -2.20 1.40 6.60
C SER A 118 -2.40 0.68 5.27
N VAL A 119 -2.07 -0.61 5.22
CA VAL A 119 -2.25 -1.43 4.02
C VAL A 119 -3.67 -1.96 3.90
N LEU A 120 -4.50 -1.83 4.95
CA LEU A 120 -5.89 -2.28 4.95
C LEU A 120 -6.70 -1.74 3.77
N PHE A 121 -6.42 -0.51 3.34
CA PHE A 121 -7.09 0.16 2.21
C PHE A 121 -6.13 0.58 1.10
N SER A 122 -5.03 -0.17 0.91
CA SER A 122 -4.10 -0.01 -0.23
C SER A 122 -4.59 -0.70 -1.52
N TYR A 123 -5.74 -1.38 -1.41
CA TYR A 123 -6.44 -2.05 -2.48
C TYR A 123 -7.83 -1.43 -2.61
N ALA A 124 -8.31 -1.30 -3.84
CA ALA A 124 -9.71 -1.03 -4.12
C ALA A 124 -10.58 -2.19 -3.57
N VAL A 125 -10.20 -3.42 -3.92
CA VAL A 125 -10.96 -4.63 -3.55
C VAL A 125 -10.04 -5.68 -2.97
N VAL A 126 -10.39 -6.17 -1.79
CA VAL A 126 -9.84 -7.38 -1.17
C VAL A 126 -10.97 -8.37 -0.96
N ALA A 127 -10.87 -9.52 -1.61
CA ALA A 127 -11.79 -10.64 -1.44
C ALA A 127 -11.04 -11.82 -0.84
N LEU A 128 -11.42 -12.21 0.38
CA LEU A 128 -10.76 -13.27 1.16
C LEU A 128 -11.29 -14.67 0.79
N GLY A 129 -12.54 -14.76 0.36
CA GLY A 129 -13.24 -15.94 -0.13
C GLY A 129 -13.46 -15.85 -1.63
N ASN A 130 -14.65 -15.46 -2.07
CA ASN A 130 -15.03 -15.40 -3.48
C ASN A 130 -14.99 -13.97 -4.04
N LEU A 131 -14.54 -13.83 -5.28
CA LEU A 131 -14.66 -12.59 -6.05
C LEU A 131 -15.47 -12.86 -7.31
N HIS A 132 -16.77 -12.55 -7.24
CA HIS A 132 -17.68 -12.71 -8.36
C HIS A 132 -17.72 -11.43 -9.19
N LEU A 133 -17.08 -11.48 -10.35
CA LEU A 133 -17.11 -10.39 -11.31
C LEU A 133 -18.18 -10.70 -12.37
N SER A 134 -18.91 -9.68 -12.81
CA SER A 134 -19.81 -9.77 -13.95
C SER A 134 -19.29 -8.99 -15.15
N ASN A 135 -19.98 -9.14 -16.28
CA ASN A 135 -19.67 -8.42 -17.50
C ASN A 135 -19.78 -6.90 -17.29
N VAL A 136 -18.83 -6.15 -17.88
CA VAL A 136 -18.86 -4.68 -17.94
C VAL A 136 -18.66 -3.97 -16.58
N ALA A 137 -18.24 -4.67 -15.53
CA ALA A 137 -17.78 -4.00 -14.31
C ALA A 137 -16.38 -3.41 -14.52
N GLU A 138 -16.12 -2.26 -13.88
CA GLU A 138 -14.85 -1.56 -13.95
C GLU A 138 -14.32 -1.25 -12.54
N ILE A 139 -13.07 -1.63 -12.28
CA ILE A 139 -12.36 -1.32 -11.03
C ILE A 139 -11.17 -0.43 -11.36
N HIS A 140 -11.09 0.72 -10.71
CA HIS A 140 -9.92 1.59 -10.69
C HIS A 140 -9.22 1.44 -9.35
N GLY A 141 -7.98 0.96 -9.37
CA GLY A 141 -7.22 0.65 -8.18
C GLY A 141 -6.78 -0.81 -8.09
N ASN A 142 -6.03 -1.15 -7.04
CA ASN A 142 -5.45 -2.48 -6.92
C ASN A 142 -6.47 -3.51 -6.41
N VAL A 143 -6.33 -4.76 -6.83
CA VAL A 143 -7.17 -5.88 -6.37
C VAL A 143 -6.29 -6.97 -5.77
N LEU A 144 -6.70 -7.46 -4.60
CA LEU A 144 -6.13 -8.62 -3.94
C LEU A 144 -7.19 -9.70 -3.79
N TYR A 145 -6.91 -10.88 -4.32
CA TYR A 145 -7.76 -12.05 -4.19
C TYR A 145 -7.04 -13.16 -3.42
N LYS A 146 -7.51 -13.46 -2.21
CA LYS A 146 -6.95 -14.50 -1.32
C LYS A 146 -7.76 -15.80 -1.33
N GLY A 147 -8.83 -15.88 -2.13
CA GLY A 147 -9.64 -17.07 -2.29
C GLY A 147 -8.87 -18.26 -2.84
N GLU A 148 -9.34 -19.46 -2.51
CA GLU A 148 -8.75 -20.73 -2.94
C GLU A 148 -9.33 -21.23 -4.27
N GLU A 149 -10.55 -20.80 -4.59
CA GLU A 149 -11.21 -21.13 -5.85
C GLU A 149 -10.71 -20.26 -6.99
N LYS A 150 -10.79 -20.79 -8.21
CA LYS A 150 -10.38 -20.08 -9.43
C LYS A 150 -11.02 -18.69 -9.55
N LEU A 151 -10.20 -17.65 -9.74
CA LEU A 151 -10.68 -16.32 -10.12
C LEU A 151 -10.95 -16.28 -11.62
N SER A 152 -12.23 -16.21 -11.99
CA SER A 152 -12.64 -16.04 -13.38
C SER A 152 -12.99 -14.58 -13.65
N VAL A 153 -12.20 -13.92 -14.50
CA VAL A 153 -12.44 -12.55 -14.95
C VAL A 153 -13.26 -12.59 -16.25
N PRO A 154 -14.52 -12.11 -16.21
CA PRO A 154 -15.51 -12.34 -17.26
C PRO A 154 -15.42 -11.31 -18.39
N ASN A 155 -16.38 -11.40 -19.32
CA ASN A 155 -16.39 -10.66 -20.57
C ASN A 155 -16.43 -9.14 -20.39
N ASN A 156 -15.51 -8.44 -21.06
CA ASN A 156 -15.37 -6.98 -21.05
C ASN A 156 -15.14 -6.36 -19.66
N PHE A 157 -14.71 -7.14 -18.66
CA PHE A 157 -14.31 -6.59 -17.38
C PHE A 157 -13.02 -5.77 -17.53
N VAL A 158 -12.94 -4.63 -16.85
CA VAL A 158 -11.76 -3.75 -16.90
C VAL A 158 -11.21 -3.52 -15.49
N LEU A 159 -9.95 -3.85 -15.29
CA LEU A 159 -9.17 -3.48 -14.11
C LEU A 159 -8.08 -2.46 -14.46
N LYS A 160 -8.23 -1.27 -13.91
CA LYS A 160 -7.27 -0.17 -13.95
C LYS A 160 -6.41 -0.16 -12.69
N GLY A 161 -5.60 -1.20 -12.51
CA GLY A 161 -4.68 -1.34 -11.39
C GLY A 161 -3.95 -2.68 -11.41
N ASN A 162 -3.20 -2.96 -10.34
CA ASN A 162 -2.52 -4.23 -10.19
C ASN A 162 -3.47 -5.31 -9.68
N LEU A 163 -3.22 -6.56 -10.04
CA LEU A 163 -3.95 -7.72 -9.53
C LEU A 163 -2.97 -8.69 -8.85
N ILE A 164 -3.26 -9.06 -7.61
CA ILE A 164 -2.58 -10.13 -6.90
C ILE A 164 -3.60 -11.24 -6.63
N VAL A 165 -3.29 -12.45 -7.09
CA VAL A 165 -4.02 -13.68 -6.81
C VAL A 165 -3.12 -14.59 -5.99
N GLU A 166 -3.45 -14.76 -4.71
CA GLU A 166 -2.55 -15.42 -3.77
C GLU A 166 -2.60 -16.95 -3.93
N LYS A 167 -3.79 -17.55 -3.89
CA LYS A 167 -3.93 -19.02 -3.79
C LYS A 167 -4.55 -19.68 -5.02
N ALA A 168 -5.30 -18.93 -5.81
CA ALA A 168 -6.13 -19.45 -6.88
C ALA A 168 -5.48 -19.43 -8.27
N GLU A 169 -6.04 -20.22 -9.19
CA GLU A 169 -5.85 -20.01 -10.63
C GLU A 169 -6.52 -18.70 -11.07
N LEU A 170 -5.89 -17.99 -12.00
CA LEU A 170 -6.46 -16.81 -12.65
C LEU A 170 -6.82 -17.13 -14.10
N GLU A 171 -8.09 -16.96 -14.46
CA GLU A 171 -8.55 -17.00 -15.86
C GLU A 171 -9.04 -15.62 -16.31
N LEU A 172 -8.46 -15.10 -17.38
CA LEU A 172 -8.98 -13.96 -18.12
C LEU A 172 -9.60 -14.44 -19.42
N SER A 173 -10.82 -14.01 -19.68
CA SER A 173 -11.54 -14.41 -20.89
C SER A 173 -12.25 -13.23 -21.54
N ASN A 174 -12.57 -13.38 -22.82
CA ASN A 174 -13.56 -12.58 -23.54
C ASN A 174 -13.33 -11.07 -23.41
N ASN A 175 -12.23 -10.56 -23.97
CA ASN A 175 -11.89 -9.13 -23.95
C ASN A 175 -11.72 -8.52 -22.54
N ALA A 176 -11.54 -9.32 -21.48
CA ALA A 176 -11.14 -8.80 -20.18
C ALA A 176 -9.80 -8.04 -20.28
N VAL A 177 -9.68 -6.91 -19.59
CA VAL A 177 -8.48 -6.05 -19.63
C VAL A 177 -7.96 -5.76 -18.22
N ILE A 178 -6.67 -5.99 -18.00
CA ILE A 178 -5.95 -5.52 -16.81
C ILE A 178 -4.82 -4.60 -17.26
N THR A 179 -4.75 -3.37 -16.74
CA THR A 179 -3.73 -2.39 -17.19
C THR A 179 -2.52 -2.25 -16.25
N GLY A 180 -2.52 -2.95 -15.11
CA GLY A 180 -1.40 -3.00 -14.17
C GLY A 180 -0.67 -4.33 -14.19
N ASN A 181 0.20 -4.51 -13.20
CA ASN A 181 0.96 -5.74 -12.99
C ASN A 181 0.04 -6.86 -12.50
N VAL A 182 0.42 -8.10 -12.78
CA VAL A 182 -0.32 -9.28 -12.36
C VAL A 182 0.61 -10.24 -11.64
N GLU A 183 0.24 -10.66 -10.44
CA GLU A 183 0.92 -11.71 -9.69
C GLU A 183 -0.05 -12.86 -9.38
N VAL A 184 0.31 -14.08 -9.78
CA VAL A 184 -0.41 -15.32 -9.43
C VAL A 184 0.54 -16.20 -8.63
N GLN A 185 0.41 -16.18 -7.30
CA GLN A 185 1.49 -16.58 -6.41
C GLN A 185 1.58 -18.08 -6.15
N ASN A 186 0.48 -18.83 -6.31
CA ASN A 186 0.45 -20.27 -6.03
C ASN A 186 -0.24 -21.11 -7.11
N SER A 187 -0.48 -20.56 -8.30
CA SER A 187 -1.20 -21.28 -9.36
C SER A 187 -0.83 -20.81 -10.76
N ASN A 188 -1.67 -21.14 -11.73
CA ASN A 188 -1.52 -20.86 -13.15
C ASN A 188 -2.27 -19.60 -13.58
N LEU A 189 -1.85 -19.05 -14.72
CA LEU A 189 -2.54 -18.00 -15.45
C LEU A 189 -3.03 -18.54 -16.79
N THR A 190 -4.32 -18.44 -17.05
CA THR A 190 -4.94 -18.75 -18.34
C THR A 190 -5.57 -17.49 -18.93
N MET A 191 -5.19 -17.14 -20.17
CA MET A 191 -5.74 -16.03 -20.94
C MET A 191 -6.41 -16.56 -22.20
N SER A 192 -7.59 -16.05 -22.53
CA SER A 192 -8.33 -16.46 -23.73
C SER A 192 -9.18 -15.35 -24.35
N ASN A 193 -9.53 -15.54 -25.62
CA ASN A 193 -10.54 -14.78 -26.37
C ASN A 193 -10.32 -13.25 -26.31
N ASN A 194 -9.21 -12.80 -26.88
CA ASN A 194 -8.79 -11.38 -26.94
C ASN A 194 -8.63 -10.70 -25.57
N SER A 195 -8.47 -11.45 -24.47
CA SER A 195 -8.13 -10.86 -23.18
C SER A 195 -6.77 -10.17 -23.22
N ARG A 196 -6.58 -9.11 -22.42
CA ARG A 196 -5.38 -8.28 -22.43
C ARG A 196 -4.82 -8.00 -21.04
N ILE A 197 -3.49 -8.07 -20.90
CA ILE A 197 -2.75 -7.51 -19.76
C ILE A 197 -1.76 -6.46 -20.28
N GLY A 198 -1.74 -5.29 -19.66
CA GLY A 198 -0.91 -4.13 -20.04
C GLY A 198 -1.38 -3.43 -21.32
N SER A 199 -0.60 -2.47 -21.78
CA SER A 199 -0.76 -1.81 -23.08
C SER A 199 0.59 -1.46 -23.71
N PRO A 200 0.66 -1.15 -25.03
CA PRO A 200 1.90 -0.72 -25.67
C PRO A 200 2.57 0.47 -24.97
N ASP A 201 1.76 1.42 -24.49
CA ASP A 201 2.24 2.64 -23.82
C ASP A 201 2.54 2.43 -22.33
N LYS A 202 2.03 1.32 -21.75
CA LYS A 202 2.19 0.97 -20.34
C LYS A 202 2.33 -0.54 -20.21
N PRO A 203 3.53 -1.09 -20.47
CA PRO A 203 3.79 -2.51 -20.30
C PRO A 203 3.66 -2.90 -18.82
N SER A 204 3.22 -4.13 -18.58
CA SER A 204 3.03 -4.73 -17.27
C SER A 204 4.11 -5.77 -16.97
N ILE A 205 4.37 -6.00 -15.69
CA ILE A 205 5.12 -7.16 -15.22
C ILE A 205 4.12 -8.24 -14.80
N VAL A 206 4.27 -9.45 -15.33
CA VAL A 206 3.44 -10.59 -14.99
C VAL A 206 4.29 -11.67 -14.33
N LYS A 207 3.99 -12.00 -13.07
CA LYS A 207 4.66 -13.05 -12.29
C LYS A 207 3.68 -14.17 -11.99
N VAL A 208 4.02 -15.41 -12.33
CA VAL A 208 3.13 -16.57 -12.13
C VAL A 208 3.95 -17.73 -11.59
N LYS A 209 3.55 -18.30 -10.45
CA LYS A 209 4.29 -19.42 -9.84
C LYS A 209 4.19 -20.69 -10.67
N GLY A 210 3.03 -20.93 -11.27
CA GLY A 210 2.78 -22.06 -12.15
C GLY A 210 3.04 -21.74 -13.63
N LYS A 211 2.19 -22.32 -14.46
CA LYS A 211 2.18 -22.21 -15.91
C LYS A 211 1.46 -20.94 -16.37
N VAL A 212 1.89 -20.40 -17.51
CA VAL A 212 1.16 -19.34 -18.24
C VAL A 212 0.64 -19.89 -19.56
N VAL A 213 -0.65 -19.72 -19.85
CA VAL A 213 -1.30 -20.13 -21.10
C VAL A 213 -1.99 -18.94 -21.74
N LEU A 214 -1.64 -18.61 -22.99
CA LEU A 214 -2.32 -17.61 -23.81
C LEU A 214 -2.98 -18.29 -25.01
N ASN A 215 -4.30 -18.16 -25.12
CA ASN A 215 -5.11 -18.75 -26.18
C ASN A 215 -5.87 -17.68 -26.97
N ASN A 216 -6.30 -18.01 -28.19
CA ASN A 216 -7.31 -17.26 -28.96
C ASN A 216 -7.09 -15.73 -28.97
N ASN A 217 -5.97 -15.29 -29.56
CA ASN A 217 -5.61 -13.87 -29.73
C ASN A 217 -5.47 -13.05 -28.43
N SER A 218 -5.22 -13.68 -27.29
CA SER A 218 -4.87 -12.94 -26.07
C SER A 218 -3.56 -12.16 -26.23
N GLU A 219 -3.47 -11.02 -25.57
CA GLU A 219 -2.35 -10.08 -25.67
C GLU A 219 -1.76 -9.76 -24.29
N LEU A 220 -0.44 -9.83 -24.15
CA LEU A 220 0.28 -9.41 -22.97
C LEU A 220 1.38 -8.43 -23.39
N TYR A 221 1.29 -7.20 -22.88
CA TYR A 221 2.28 -6.18 -23.12
C TYR A 221 3.21 -6.07 -21.92
N GLY A 222 4.47 -6.49 -22.09
CA GLY A 222 5.49 -6.47 -21.04
C GLY A 222 6.08 -7.85 -20.74
N ASP A 223 6.82 -7.94 -19.63
CA ASP A 223 7.65 -9.10 -19.30
C ASP A 223 6.88 -10.16 -18.50
N VAL A 224 7.20 -11.42 -18.75
CA VAL A 224 6.57 -12.59 -18.12
C VAL A 224 7.61 -13.41 -17.36
N TYR A 225 7.36 -13.61 -16.08
CA TYR A 225 8.16 -14.45 -15.18
C TYR A 225 7.29 -15.62 -14.71
N ALA A 226 7.59 -16.83 -15.18
CA ALA A 226 6.81 -18.03 -14.91
C ALA A 226 7.65 -19.11 -14.23
N GLY A 227 7.15 -19.69 -13.14
CA GLY A 227 7.78 -20.83 -12.50
C GLY A 227 7.58 -22.14 -13.26
N GLY A 228 6.56 -22.21 -14.12
CA GLY A 228 6.36 -23.28 -15.09
C GLY A 228 6.63 -22.85 -16.54
N ASN A 229 6.15 -23.68 -17.47
CA ASN A 229 6.20 -23.39 -18.89
C ASN A 229 5.26 -22.25 -19.29
N VAL A 230 5.60 -21.58 -20.40
CA VAL A 230 4.74 -20.58 -21.06
C VAL A 230 4.28 -21.15 -22.40
N GLU A 231 2.99 -21.42 -22.52
CA GLU A 231 2.34 -21.84 -23.75
C GLU A 231 1.62 -20.65 -24.37
N ASN A 232 2.09 -20.19 -25.52
CA ASN A 232 1.60 -18.97 -26.13
C ASN A 232 1.12 -19.20 -27.57
N SER A 233 -0.18 -19.08 -27.79
CA SER A 233 -0.80 -18.94 -29.12
C SER A 233 -1.28 -17.50 -29.41
N GLY A 234 -0.95 -16.55 -28.54
CA GLY A 234 -1.25 -15.12 -28.64
C GLY A 234 0.01 -14.25 -28.76
N THR A 235 -0.07 -13.01 -28.30
CA THR A 235 1.02 -12.02 -28.41
C THR A 235 1.61 -11.72 -27.04
N ILE A 236 2.94 -11.81 -26.91
CA ILE A 236 3.71 -11.31 -25.77
C ILE A 236 4.75 -10.32 -26.32
N SER A 237 4.70 -9.05 -25.90
CA SER A 237 5.60 -8.02 -26.45
C SER A 237 6.93 -7.88 -25.70
N GLY A 238 7.03 -8.41 -24.48
CA GLY A 238 8.25 -8.36 -23.66
C GLY A 238 9.02 -9.68 -23.62
N GLN A 239 9.92 -9.79 -22.65
CA GLN A 239 10.75 -10.97 -22.45
C GLN A 239 10.00 -12.06 -21.68
N ILE A 240 10.34 -13.32 -21.97
CA ILE A 240 9.77 -14.50 -21.31
C ILE A 240 10.87 -15.20 -20.51
N PHE A 241 10.66 -15.30 -19.20
CA PHE A 241 11.49 -16.01 -18.24
C PHE A 241 10.69 -17.20 -17.69
N ALA A 242 10.76 -18.35 -18.36
CA ALA A 242 10.03 -19.57 -17.98
C ALA A 242 10.86 -20.48 -17.06
N ASN A 243 10.19 -21.41 -16.36
CA ASN A 243 10.80 -22.41 -15.47
C ASN A 243 11.73 -21.78 -14.41
N GLN A 244 11.30 -20.69 -13.80
CA GLN A 244 12.03 -19.98 -12.75
C GLN A 244 11.67 -20.53 -11.36
N ASP A 245 12.64 -21.09 -10.63
CA ASP A 245 12.40 -21.63 -9.30
C ASP A 245 12.35 -20.56 -8.20
N ASP A 246 13.02 -19.42 -8.41
CA ASP A 246 13.33 -18.37 -7.44
C ASP A 246 12.53 -17.07 -7.63
N LEU A 247 11.29 -17.18 -8.12
CA LEU A 247 10.40 -16.02 -8.23
C LEU A 247 10.07 -15.41 -6.86
N THR A 248 10.32 -14.11 -6.73
CA THR A 248 9.89 -13.31 -5.58
C THR A 248 8.55 -12.65 -5.88
N PHE A 249 7.58 -12.92 -5.01
CA PHE A 249 6.24 -12.33 -5.06
C PHE A 249 6.11 -11.22 -4.03
N SER A 250 5.15 -10.33 -4.24
CA SER A 250 4.71 -9.39 -3.21
C SER A 250 4.20 -10.18 -2.00
N ASN A 251 4.37 -9.65 -0.79
CA ASN A 251 3.80 -10.25 0.43
C ASN A 251 2.56 -9.44 0.82
N PRO A 252 1.35 -9.87 0.44
CA PRO A 252 0.14 -9.10 0.73
C PRO A 252 -0.08 -9.02 2.24
N PRO A 253 -0.74 -7.96 2.72
CA PRO A 253 -1.12 -7.83 4.12
C PRO A 253 -2.05 -8.96 4.59
N ASP A 254 -2.06 -9.19 5.89
CA ASP A 254 -3.10 -9.96 6.55
C ASP A 254 -4.26 -9.06 6.98
N PHE A 255 -5.47 -9.62 6.99
CA PHE A 255 -6.72 -8.91 7.29
C PHE A 255 -7.42 -9.58 8.47
N PRO A 256 -6.94 -9.37 9.71
CA PRO A 256 -7.55 -9.95 10.91
C PRO A 256 -8.95 -9.36 11.15
N PRO A 257 -9.87 -10.07 11.82
CA PRO A 257 -11.14 -9.48 12.24
C PRO A 257 -10.92 -8.15 12.98
N PRO A 258 -11.76 -7.12 12.74
CA PRO A 258 -11.61 -5.84 13.44
C PRO A 258 -11.89 -5.98 14.94
N GLU A 259 -11.15 -5.22 15.74
CA GLU A 259 -11.47 -5.07 17.16
C GLU A 259 -12.62 -4.07 17.33
N ILE A 260 -13.74 -4.52 17.88
CA ILE A 260 -14.89 -3.68 18.21
C ILE A 260 -14.72 -3.14 19.63
N PRO A 261 -14.90 -1.84 19.90
CA PRO A 261 -14.79 -1.32 21.26
C PRO A 261 -15.82 -1.95 22.22
N ASP A 262 -15.32 -2.50 23.33
CA ASP A 262 -16.13 -3.22 24.33
C ASP A 262 -17.21 -2.35 24.99
N ASN A 263 -17.05 -1.03 24.96
CA ASN A 263 -17.94 -0.06 25.60
C ASN A 263 -19.10 0.41 24.69
N LEU A 264 -19.27 -0.16 23.49
CA LEU A 264 -20.38 0.24 22.62
C LEU A 264 -21.72 -0.28 23.14
N PRO A 265 -22.72 0.60 23.34
CA PRO A 265 -24.05 0.17 23.79
C PRO A 265 -24.69 -0.77 22.77
N SER A 266 -25.37 -1.82 23.26
CA SER A 266 -26.09 -2.75 22.40
C SER A 266 -27.16 -2.03 21.56
N PRO A 267 -27.33 -2.41 20.28
CA PRO A 267 -28.38 -1.88 19.42
C PRO A 267 -29.77 -1.93 20.05
N SER A 268 -30.45 -0.79 20.15
CA SER A 268 -31.83 -0.72 20.65
C SER A 268 -32.63 0.41 20.01
N GLY A 269 -33.91 0.18 19.74
CA GLY A 269 -34.80 1.16 19.10
C GLY A 269 -34.49 1.42 17.62
N GLU A 270 -35.48 1.93 16.89
CA GLU A 270 -35.33 2.25 15.47
C GLU A 270 -35.25 3.77 15.23
N LEU A 271 -34.36 4.17 14.31
CA LEU A 271 -34.36 5.51 13.71
C LEU A 271 -34.92 5.41 12.29
N VAL A 272 -36.14 5.91 12.09
CA VAL A 272 -36.81 5.88 10.78
C VAL A 272 -36.95 7.30 10.23
N LEU A 273 -36.35 7.60 9.09
CA LEU A 273 -36.41 8.90 8.42
C LEU A 273 -37.17 8.76 7.10
N TRP A 274 -38.45 9.11 7.11
CA TRP A 274 -39.31 9.13 5.93
C TRP A 274 -39.73 10.56 5.63
N HIS A 275 -39.32 11.11 4.47
CA HIS A 275 -39.57 12.51 4.08
C HIS A 275 -39.13 13.56 5.13
N ARG A 276 -38.20 13.20 6.01
CA ARG A 276 -37.71 14.04 7.10
C ARG A 276 -36.20 14.00 7.20
N GLU A 277 -35.66 15.02 7.84
CA GLU A 277 -34.23 15.16 8.13
C GLU A 277 -33.96 14.95 9.63
N GLN A 278 -32.82 14.33 9.95
CA GLN A 278 -32.30 14.24 11.32
C GLN A 278 -30.79 14.49 11.28
N THR A 279 -30.27 15.23 12.26
CA THR A 279 -28.83 15.41 12.44
C THR A 279 -28.34 14.62 13.64
N LEU A 280 -27.23 13.90 13.48
CA LEU A 280 -26.41 13.36 14.56
C LEU A 280 -25.14 14.20 14.64
N THR A 281 -24.77 14.67 15.82
CA THR A 281 -23.49 15.36 16.09
C THR A 281 -22.48 14.37 16.65
N SER A 282 -21.22 14.78 16.82
CA SER A 282 -20.17 13.96 17.46
C SER A 282 -20.67 13.24 18.73
N GLY A 283 -20.33 11.95 18.84
CA GLY A 283 -20.83 11.07 19.89
C GLY A 283 -21.04 9.63 19.43
N THR A 284 -21.57 8.81 20.34
CA THR A 284 -21.86 7.39 20.10
C THR A 284 -23.36 7.16 20.11
N TYR A 285 -23.88 6.56 19.04
CA TYR A 285 -25.30 6.23 18.87
C TYR A 285 -25.45 4.74 18.60
N SER A 286 -26.56 4.18 19.04
CA SER A 286 -26.84 2.75 18.84
C SER A 286 -28.31 2.51 18.59
N TYR A 287 -28.62 1.85 17.48
CA TYR A 287 -30.00 1.58 17.02
C TYR A 287 -30.12 0.14 16.55
N SER A 288 -31.22 -0.54 16.87
CA SER A 288 -31.51 -1.85 16.29
C SER A 288 -31.67 -1.77 14.77
N ALA A 289 -32.22 -0.66 14.26
CA ALA A 289 -32.25 -0.36 12.83
C ALA A 289 -32.22 1.15 12.55
N VAL A 290 -31.54 1.55 11.48
CA VAL A 290 -31.60 2.89 10.89
C VAL A 290 -32.17 2.76 9.48
N LYS A 291 -33.30 3.41 9.22
CA LYS A 291 -34.02 3.38 7.94
C LYS A 291 -34.12 4.79 7.39
N VAL A 292 -33.48 5.09 6.28
CA VAL A 292 -33.51 6.40 5.60
C VAL A 292 -34.17 6.22 4.24
N GLN A 293 -35.44 6.57 4.12
CA GLN A 293 -36.26 6.17 2.99
C GLN A 293 -37.00 7.35 2.38
N GLU A 294 -37.33 7.23 1.09
CA GLU A 294 -38.28 8.12 0.41
C GLU A 294 -37.88 9.59 0.57
N LYS A 295 -36.69 9.94 0.09
CA LYS A 295 -36.09 11.29 0.25
C LYS A 295 -35.85 11.72 1.70
N GLY A 296 -35.91 10.80 2.66
CA GLY A 296 -35.43 11.02 4.02
C GLY A 296 -33.92 11.31 4.01
N LYS A 297 -33.45 12.05 5.01
CA LYS A 297 -32.06 12.49 5.07
C LYS A 297 -31.47 12.38 6.48
N LEU A 298 -30.36 11.65 6.61
CA LEU A 298 -29.56 11.61 7.83
C LEU A 298 -28.32 12.48 7.63
N ILE A 299 -28.22 13.58 8.37
CA ILE A 299 -26.99 14.39 8.42
C ILE A 299 -26.15 13.89 9.59
N VAL A 300 -24.88 13.64 9.34
CA VAL A 300 -23.89 13.29 10.37
C VAL A 300 -22.84 14.39 10.40
N ASP A 301 -22.89 15.21 11.45
CA ASP A 301 -21.96 16.31 11.66
C ASP A 301 -20.76 15.85 12.50
N THR A 302 -19.65 15.63 11.82
CA THR A 302 -18.35 15.24 12.38
C THR A 302 -17.46 16.46 12.64
N SER A 303 -17.95 17.70 12.52
CA SER A 303 -17.12 18.91 12.67
C SER A 303 -16.44 19.02 14.04
N ASN A 304 -17.06 18.46 15.08
CA ASN A 304 -16.57 18.50 16.47
C ASN A 304 -15.95 17.16 16.93
N GLY A 305 -15.63 16.26 16.01
CA GLY A 305 -15.05 14.95 16.28
C GLY A 305 -15.80 13.83 15.57
N ASP A 306 -15.28 12.60 15.72
CA ASP A 306 -15.87 11.42 15.10
C ASP A 306 -17.30 11.16 15.58
N VAL A 307 -18.10 10.57 14.70
CA VAL A 307 -19.42 10.01 15.05
C VAL A 307 -19.32 8.49 14.94
N ILE A 308 -19.70 7.80 16.02
CA ILE A 308 -19.77 6.36 16.07
C ILE A 308 -21.23 5.94 16.07
N LEU A 309 -21.61 5.08 15.13
CA LEU A 309 -22.96 4.58 14.94
C LEU A 309 -22.93 3.04 14.95
N ARG A 310 -23.45 2.41 16.00
CA ARG A 310 -23.64 0.96 16.04
C ARG A 310 -25.06 0.60 15.61
N VAL A 311 -25.20 -0.30 14.65
CA VAL A 311 -26.50 -0.67 14.07
C VAL A 311 -26.66 -2.17 13.92
N GLY A 312 -27.87 -2.66 14.17
CA GLY A 312 -28.26 -3.99 13.68
C GLY A 312 -28.36 -3.97 12.16
N GLU A 313 -29.29 -3.16 11.66
CA GLU A 313 -29.55 -2.98 10.24
C GLU A 313 -29.45 -1.50 9.81
N LEU A 314 -28.79 -1.24 8.70
CA LEU A 314 -28.79 0.06 8.02
C LEU A 314 -29.44 -0.07 6.65
N ASN A 315 -30.56 0.61 6.43
CA ASN A 315 -31.28 0.60 5.17
C ASN A 315 -31.48 2.02 4.64
N VAL A 316 -30.89 2.33 3.48
CA VAL A 316 -31.07 3.60 2.77
C VAL A 316 -31.68 3.28 1.41
N ASP A 317 -32.89 3.78 1.15
CA ASP A 317 -33.66 3.36 -0.01
C ASP A 317 -34.52 4.49 -0.59
N ASN A 318 -34.98 4.32 -1.83
CA ASN A 318 -35.90 5.22 -2.53
C ASN A 318 -35.46 6.70 -2.43
N ASN A 319 -34.25 7.00 -2.90
CA ASN A 319 -33.63 8.32 -2.84
C ASN A 319 -33.33 8.82 -1.40
N GLY A 320 -33.18 7.91 -0.43
CA GLY A 320 -32.67 8.26 0.89
C GLY A 320 -31.22 8.75 0.81
N THR A 321 -30.85 9.68 1.69
CA THR A 321 -29.49 10.26 1.71
C THR A 321 -28.88 10.22 3.09
N ILE A 322 -27.64 9.75 3.19
CA ILE A 322 -26.76 10.02 4.34
C ILE A 322 -25.73 11.07 3.89
N GLU A 323 -25.67 12.21 4.58
CA GLU A 323 -24.71 13.28 4.31
C GLU A 323 -23.79 13.46 5.52
N VAL A 324 -22.50 13.22 5.33
CA VAL A 324 -21.46 13.48 6.33
C VAL A 324 -20.85 14.86 6.10
N LYS A 325 -20.92 15.71 7.13
CA LYS A 325 -20.35 17.06 7.17
C LYS A 325 -19.20 17.11 8.16
N GLY A 326 -18.18 17.89 7.86
CA GLY A 326 -16.92 17.92 8.60
C GLY A 326 -15.86 16.95 8.05
N SER A 327 -14.63 17.13 8.52
CA SER A 327 -13.46 16.38 8.05
C SER A 327 -13.09 15.17 8.93
N ASN A 328 -13.79 14.96 10.04
CA ASN A 328 -13.61 13.77 10.89
C ASN A 328 -14.46 12.59 10.35
N ASN A 329 -14.39 11.45 11.02
CA ASN A 329 -14.90 10.19 10.51
C ASN A 329 -16.31 9.87 11.02
N LEU A 330 -17.10 9.21 10.18
CA LEU A 330 -18.25 8.43 10.59
C LEU A 330 -17.85 6.96 10.61
N ILE A 331 -17.95 6.31 11.78
CA ILE A 331 -17.65 4.88 11.94
C ILE A 331 -18.95 4.15 12.23
N ILE A 332 -19.34 3.24 11.35
CA ILE A 332 -20.57 2.46 11.42
C ILE A 332 -20.21 1.01 11.76
N TYR A 333 -20.52 0.58 12.97
CA TYR A 333 -20.40 -0.82 13.37
C TYR A 333 -21.70 -1.56 13.05
N VAL A 334 -21.62 -2.63 12.26
CA VAL A 334 -22.81 -3.34 11.76
C VAL A 334 -22.86 -4.77 12.30
N ASP A 335 -23.97 -5.12 12.92
CA ASP A 335 -24.17 -6.45 13.49
C ASP A 335 -24.87 -7.42 12.51
N GLN A 336 -25.68 -6.94 11.55
CA GLN A 336 -26.47 -7.83 10.68
C GLN A 336 -26.44 -7.46 9.18
N LYS A 337 -26.89 -6.25 8.81
CA LYS A 337 -27.13 -5.93 7.39
C LYS A 337 -26.96 -4.46 7.04
N VAL A 338 -26.43 -4.20 5.85
CA VAL A 338 -26.43 -2.88 5.20
C VAL A 338 -27.06 -2.98 3.81
N THR A 339 -27.93 -2.05 3.48
CA THR A 339 -28.53 -1.94 2.14
C THR A 339 -28.62 -0.49 1.74
N PHE A 340 -28.06 -0.18 0.56
CA PHE A 340 -28.29 1.05 -0.17
C PHE A 340 -28.91 0.70 -1.52
N SER A 341 -30.13 1.17 -1.79
CA SER A 341 -30.86 0.83 -3.01
C SER A 341 -31.65 2.00 -3.59
N ASN A 342 -32.06 1.86 -4.84
CA ASN A 342 -32.97 2.76 -5.57
C ASN A 342 -32.58 4.24 -5.46
N ASN A 343 -31.42 4.57 -6.04
CA ASN A 343 -30.81 5.90 -6.03
C ASN A 343 -30.48 6.43 -4.62
N ALA A 344 -30.21 5.54 -3.65
CA ALA A 344 -29.69 5.93 -2.35
C ALA A 344 -28.29 6.56 -2.48
N GLU A 345 -28.02 7.56 -1.64
CA GLU A 345 -26.78 8.33 -1.70
C GLU A 345 -26.09 8.39 -0.33
N LEU A 346 -24.77 8.20 -0.33
CA LEU A 346 -23.87 8.54 0.76
C LEU A 346 -22.92 9.63 0.26
N LYS A 347 -23.00 10.82 0.86
CA LYS A 347 -22.21 12.00 0.46
C LYS A 347 -21.27 12.44 1.57
N THR A 348 -20.10 12.91 1.17
CA THR A 348 -19.09 13.45 2.09
C THR A 348 -18.63 14.83 1.62
N SER A 349 -19.45 15.85 1.86
CA SER A 349 -19.29 17.19 1.27
C SER A 349 -17.96 17.87 1.63
N ASP A 350 -17.42 17.58 2.82
CA ASP A 350 -16.23 18.23 3.37
C ASP A 350 -15.00 17.30 3.39
N GLY A 351 -15.03 16.20 2.62
CA GLY A 351 -13.95 15.21 2.58
C GLY A 351 -13.87 14.31 3.82
N GLY A 352 -14.89 14.34 4.68
CA GLY A 352 -15.11 13.34 5.73
C GLY A 352 -15.14 11.92 5.16
N LYS A 353 -14.87 10.94 6.00
CA LYS A 353 -14.77 9.53 5.59
C LYS A 353 -15.80 8.70 6.33
N VAL A 354 -16.26 7.64 5.67
CA VAL A 354 -17.23 6.72 6.23
C VAL A 354 -16.62 5.34 6.29
N PHE A 355 -16.64 4.74 7.46
CA PHE A 355 -16.19 3.37 7.70
C PHE A 355 -17.40 2.50 8.01
N ILE A 356 -17.56 1.39 7.31
CA ILE A 356 -18.45 0.31 7.71
C ILE A 356 -17.57 -0.83 8.21
N VAL A 357 -17.73 -1.18 9.48
CA VAL A 357 -16.90 -2.17 10.17
C VAL A 357 -17.79 -3.28 10.72
N SER A 358 -17.40 -4.52 10.53
CA SER A 358 -18.07 -5.67 11.17
C SER A 358 -17.09 -6.77 11.53
N ASP A 359 -17.20 -7.29 12.75
CA ASP A 359 -16.51 -8.48 13.25
C ASP A 359 -17.37 -9.75 13.14
N LYS A 360 -18.56 -9.65 12.53
CA LYS A 360 -19.51 -10.75 12.41
C LYS A 360 -19.37 -11.47 11.08
N ASP A 361 -19.56 -12.79 11.12
CA ASP A 361 -19.67 -13.61 9.93
C ASP A 361 -21.04 -13.45 9.26
N ASN A 362 -21.09 -13.59 7.94
CA ASN A 362 -22.32 -13.60 7.13
C ASN A 362 -23.14 -12.30 7.18
N VAL A 363 -22.53 -11.17 7.52
CA VAL A 363 -23.18 -9.86 7.36
C VAL A 363 -23.38 -9.58 5.87
N GLU A 364 -24.60 -9.18 5.50
CA GLU A 364 -24.92 -8.82 4.11
C GLU A 364 -24.78 -7.31 3.91
N ILE A 365 -23.90 -6.90 3.01
CA ILE A 365 -23.73 -5.49 2.65
C ILE A 365 -24.02 -5.36 1.16
N SER A 366 -25.01 -4.54 0.80
CA SER A 366 -25.44 -4.41 -0.60
C SER A 366 -25.62 -2.96 -1.04
N PHE A 367 -25.15 -2.67 -2.25
CA PHE A 367 -25.29 -1.38 -2.93
C PHE A 367 -25.86 -1.65 -4.32
N SER A 368 -27.01 -1.06 -4.64
CA SER A 368 -27.78 -1.43 -5.82
C SER A 368 -28.56 -0.29 -6.44
N ASN A 369 -28.97 -0.49 -7.70
CA ASN A 369 -29.95 0.33 -8.42
C ASN A 369 -29.58 1.83 -8.42
N ASN A 370 -28.45 2.14 -9.07
CA ASN A 370 -27.89 3.49 -9.19
C ASN A 370 -27.55 4.18 -7.86
N SER A 371 -27.28 3.41 -6.80
CA SER A 371 -26.80 3.99 -5.54
C SER A 371 -25.40 4.61 -5.72
N VAL A 372 -25.14 5.74 -5.05
CA VAL A 372 -23.85 6.46 -5.12
C VAL A 372 -23.21 6.55 -3.74
N MET A 373 -21.99 6.02 -3.60
CA MET A 373 -21.21 6.07 -2.35
C MET A 373 -19.93 6.87 -2.54
N GLU A 374 -19.71 7.88 -1.70
CA GLU A 374 -18.49 8.70 -1.68
C GLU A 374 -17.66 8.45 -0.41
N ASN A 375 -16.35 8.27 -0.58
CA ASN A 375 -15.37 8.08 0.49
C ASN A 375 -15.77 7.02 1.53
N LEU A 376 -16.27 5.88 1.04
CA LEU A 376 -16.74 4.76 1.84
C LEU A 376 -15.69 3.65 1.92
N TYR A 377 -15.33 3.24 3.13
CA TYR A 377 -14.37 2.17 3.39
C TYR A 377 -15.08 1.06 4.15
N ILE A 378 -15.06 -0.15 3.61
CA ILE A 378 -15.71 -1.31 4.20
C ILE A 378 -14.64 -2.26 4.70
N TYR A 379 -14.67 -2.57 6.00
CA TYR A 379 -13.80 -3.55 6.63
C TYR A 379 -14.65 -4.59 7.37
N ALA A 380 -14.98 -5.67 6.67
CA ALA A 380 -15.86 -6.71 7.17
C ALA A 380 -15.38 -8.09 6.65
N PRO A 381 -14.23 -8.60 7.13
CA PRO A 381 -13.56 -9.77 6.56
C PRO A 381 -14.36 -11.07 6.60
N GLY A 382 -15.45 -11.14 7.39
CA GLY A 382 -16.41 -12.27 7.41
C GLY A 382 -17.72 -12.02 6.64
N ALA A 383 -17.87 -10.87 5.98
CA ALA A 383 -19.12 -10.45 5.34
C ALA A 383 -19.19 -10.75 3.84
N ASN A 384 -20.41 -10.71 3.30
CA ASN A 384 -20.70 -10.80 1.88
C ASN A 384 -21.09 -9.40 1.36
N VAL A 385 -20.27 -8.84 0.47
CA VAL A 385 -20.48 -7.50 -0.10
C VAL A 385 -20.89 -7.60 -1.56
N THR A 386 -22.02 -6.99 -1.93
CA THR A 386 -22.54 -6.99 -3.30
C THR A 386 -22.75 -5.58 -3.83
N PHE A 387 -22.19 -5.31 -4.99
CA PHE A 387 -22.45 -4.12 -5.82
C PHE A 387 -23.24 -4.56 -7.05
N SER A 388 -24.34 -3.87 -7.36
CA SER A 388 -25.20 -4.26 -8.47
C SER A 388 -25.87 -3.08 -9.18
N ASN A 389 -26.29 -3.29 -10.42
CA ASN A 389 -27.23 -2.44 -11.16
C ASN A 389 -26.82 -0.96 -11.18
N ASN A 390 -25.67 -0.67 -11.80
CA ASN A 390 -25.06 0.65 -11.96
C ASN A 390 -24.76 1.37 -10.63
N ALA A 391 -24.49 0.64 -9.55
CA ALA A 391 -23.96 1.27 -8.34
C ALA A 391 -22.59 1.90 -8.64
N SER A 392 -22.37 3.13 -8.13
CA SER A 392 -21.11 3.85 -8.20
C SER A 392 -20.49 3.91 -6.82
N PHE A 393 -19.28 3.39 -6.67
CA PHE A 393 -18.59 3.31 -5.38
C PHE A 393 -17.21 3.95 -5.46
N LYS A 394 -16.97 4.98 -4.62
CA LYS A 394 -15.66 5.58 -4.41
C LYS A 394 -15.16 5.22 -3.02
N GLY A 395 -14.25 4.26 -2.95
CA GLY A 395 -13.93 3.64 -1.67
C GLY A 395 -12.97 2.46 -1.75
N SER A 396 -12.89 1.72 -0.64
CA SER A 396 -12.21 0.42 -0.58
C SER A 396 -13.09 -0.60 0.14
N VAL A 397 -12.97 -1.87 -0.24
CA VAL A 397 -13.69 -2.99 0.39
C VAL A 397 -12.72 -4.11 0.74
N VAL A 398 -12.79 -4.55 2.00
CA VAL A 398 -12.24 -5.81 2.48
C VAL A 398 -13.39 -6.66 3.00
N ALA A 399 -13.63 -7.80 2.35
CA ALA A 399 -14.71 -8.71 2.73
C ALA A 399 -14.34 -10.17 2.45
N TYR A 400 -15.17 -11.08 2.96
CA TYR A 400 -15.04 -12.49 2.61
C TYR A 400 -15.39 -12.67 1.13
N ASP A 401 -16.66 -12.48 0.80
CA ASP A 401 -17.13 -12.53 -0.59
C ASP A 401 -17.40 -11.12 -1.11
N VAL A 402 -16.92 -10.82 -2.31
CA VAL A 402 -17.22 -9.58 -3.03
C VAL A 402 -17.84 -9.93 -4.38
N SER A 403 -18.99 -9.33 -4.68
CA SER A 403 -19.71 -9.51 -5.94
C SER A 403 -19.93 -8.17 -6.64
N LEU A 404 -19.52 -8.04 -7.91
CA LEU A 404 -19.72 -6.85 -8.74
C LEU A 404 -20.56 -7.22 -9.98
N SER A 405 -21.79 -6.73 -10.02
CA SER A 405 -22.78 -7.09 -11.05
C SER A 405 -23.33 -5.88 -11.82
N ASN A 406 -23.50 -5.99 -13.14
CA ASN A 406 -24.22 -5.02 -14.00
C ASN A 406 -23.69 -3.57 -13.94
N ASN A 407 -22.68 -3.25 -14.75
CA ASN A 407 -22.12 -1.89 -14.95
C ASN A 407 -21.74 -1.15 -13.67
N VAL A 408 -21.17 -1.86 -12.69
CA VAL A 408 -20.64 -1.22 -11.48
C VAL A 408 -19.33 -0.51 -11.81
N GLU A 409 -19.20 0.72 -11.32
CA GLU A 409 -17.96 1.48 -11.33
C GLU A 409 -17.40 1.55 -9.90
N PHE A 410 -16.20 1.02 -9.70
CA PHE A 410 -15.49 1.05 -8.44
C PHE A 410 -14.22 1.89 -8.59
N VAL A 411 -14.09 2.93 -7.78
CA VAL A 411 -12.93 3.85 -7.83
C VAL A 411 -12.25 3.91 -6.47
N GLU A 412 -10.99 3.49 -6.42
CA GLU A 412 -10.15 3.65 -5.25
C GLU A 412 -10.00 5.14 -4.91
N PRO A 413 -10.32 5.57 -3.69
CA PRO A 413 -10.11 6.93 -3.24
C PRO A 413 -8.61 7.16 -3.06
N GLN A 414 -8.19 8.42 -2.99
CA GLN A 414 -6.79 8.71 -2.69
C GLN A 414 -6.39 8.09 -1.34
N SER A 415 -5.27 7.36 -1.33
CA SER A 415 -4.78 6.56 -0.21
C SER A 415 -4.99 7.24 1.14
N VAL A 416 -5.74 6.60 2.04
CA VAL A 416 -5.99 7.12 3.39
C VAL A 416 -5.26 6.27 4.43
N PRO A 417 -4.45 6.89 5.31
CA PRO A 417 -4.02 6.21 6.53
C PRO A 417 -5.22 6.04 7.46
N VAL A 418 -5.60 4.80 7.73
CA VAL A 418 -6.64 4.46 8.72
C VAL A 418 -6.03 3.51 9.74
N GLU A 419 -6.12 3.88 11.01
CA GLU A 419 -5.86 2.96 12.11
C GLU A 419 -7.17 2.24 12.42
N VAL A 420 -7.35 1.04 11.86
CA VAL A 420 -8.33 0.11 12.40
C VAL A 420 -7.61 -0.59 13.55
N SER A 421 -8.18 -0.55 14.76
CA SER A 421 -7.61 -1.20 15.94
C SER A 421 -7.37 -2.69 15.66
N GLY A 422 -6.12 -3.12 15.89
CA GLY A 422 -5.60 -4.44 15.57
C GLY A 422 -4.20 -4.33 14.96
N GLU A 423 -3.35 -5.33 15.16
CA GLU A 423 -2.03 -5.48 14.53
C GLU A 423 -2.14 -5.73 13.01
N SER A 424 -2.91 -4.91 12.30
CA SER A 424 -2.90 -4.92 10.84
C SER A 424 -1.47 -4.67 10.38
N SER A 425 -1.03 -5.46 9.40
CA SER A 425 0.28 -5.24 8.78
C SER A 425 0.40 -3.77 8.38
N VAL A 426 1.57 -3.22 8.55
CA VAL A 426 1.87 -1.82 8.26
C VAL A 426 2.94 -1.85 7.20
N ASP A 427 2.77 -1.08 6.14
CA ASP A 427 3.84 -0.87 5.17
C ASP A 427 4.49 0.50 5.40
N PHE A 428 5.75 0.63 5.01
CA PHE A 428 6.47 1.89 5.06
C PHE A 428 6.94 2.26 3.67
N GLU A 429 6.54 3.44 3.22
CA GLU A 429 6.95 4.00 1.95
C GLU A 429 8.05 5.05 2.18
N ILE A 430 9.18 4.93 1.50
CA ILE A 430 10.22 5.99 1.49
C ILE A 430 9.66 7.18 0.70
N ILE A 431 9.59 8.34 1.36
CA ILE A 431 9.24 9.62 0.73
C ILE A 431 10.50 10.31 0.21
N GLU A 432 11.56 10.30 1.03
CA GLU A 432 12.80 11.01 0.75
C GLU A 432 13.99 10.24 1.33
N TRP A 433 15.10 10.22 0.61
CA TRP A 433 16.39 9.72 1.09
C TRP A 433 17.49 10.65 0.62
N GLY A 434 18.18 11.29 1.57
CA GLY A 434 19.27 12.20 1.25
C GLY A 434 20.14 12.58 2.44
N LYS A 435 20.97 13.59 2.22
CA LYS A 435 21.66 14.29 3.31
C LYS A 435 20.63 15.10 4.10
N ASP A 436 20.74 15.03 5.42
CA ASP A 436 19.90 15.81 6.34
C ASP A 436 20.24 17.31 6.27
#